data_AF-A0A6N9T5Z4-F1
#
_entry.id   AF-A0A6N9T5Z4-F1
#
_cell.length_a   1.000
_cell.length_b   1.000
_cell.length_c   1.000
_cell.angle_alpha   90.00
_cell.angle_beta   90.00
_cell.angle_gamma   90.00
#
_symmetry.space_group_name_H-M   'P 1'
#
loop_
_entity.id
_entity.type
_entity.pdbx_description
1 polymer ?
#
loop_
_entity_poly.entity_id
_entity_poly.type
_entity_poly.pdbx_seq_one_letter_code
_entity_poly.pdbx_strand_id
1 'polypeptide(L)'
;MSSERFLTAKPLPEAEELTRRTIDLAQPRLGTTVTFATDDFFADKSRMIDPAPPVFYPDRFDDHGKWMDGWESRRKRTAGHDHAVIRLGQRGRIAAIDVDTSFFTGNYPPEVMIEAADTAEEPGDGDWFPLVPRAALKGDGHNLFPIADDRPVRWLKLHIFPDGGVARLRVYGTIEKDWSLVSPDETVDLAAMENGGTAVAWNDAHYGHPANMLAPGRAPVMADGWETARRRVPGNDWCVLKLGTAGRIERIAIDTNHFKGNFPDRFSLRAGRLDDETTLEAIDAASRSWPAIVEEAKLKAHHVEKFNAAPLDQPVTHVRLDIFPDGGVSRLRLYGKKA
;
A
#
# COMPACT_ATOMS: atom_id res chain seq x y z
N MET A 1 12.78 31.41 2.66
CA MET A 1 13.09 30.14 1.98
C MET A 1 12.23 30.11 0.72
N SER A 2 12.82 30.31 -0.45
CA SER A 2 12.08 30.14 -1.71
C SER A 2 11.81 28.65 -1.85
N SER A 3 10.56 28.21 -1.74
CA SER A 3 10.21 26.84 -2.15
C SER A 3 10.57 26.73 -3.62
N GLU A 4 11.52 25.86 -3.97
CA GLU A 4 11.79 25.55 -5.38
C GLU A 4 10.46 25.16 -6.05
N ARG A 5 10.16 25.77 -7.21
CA ARG A 5 8.95 25.43 -7.95
C ARG A 5 9.14 24.05 -8.55
N PHE A 6 8.20 23.16 -8.29
CA PHE A 6 8.15 21.84 -8.91
C PHE A 6 6.78 21.56 -9.50
N LEU A 7 6.76 20.63 -10.45
CA LEU A 7 5.56 20.03 -10.99
C LEU A 7 5.40 18.65 -10.35
N THR A 8 4.18 18.27 -9.98
CA THR A 8 3.86 16.92 -9.53
C THR A 8 3.23 16.15 -10.69
N ALA A 9 3.61 14.88 -10.86
CA ALA A 9 2.99 14.01 -11.85
C ALA A 9 1.48 13.90 -11.64
N LYS A 10 0.74 13.68 -12.73
CA LYS A 10 -0.69 13.39 -12.64
C LYS A 10 -0.87 12.01 -11.99
N PRO A 11 -1.90 11.80 -11.17
CA PRO A 11 -2.18 10.47 -10.63
C PRO A 11 -2.67 9.53 -11.74
N LEU A 12 -2.46 8.22 -11.55
CA LEU A 12 -3.09 7.16 -12.31
C LEU A 12 -4.57 7.04 -11.88
N PRO A 13 -5.55 7.34 -12.75
CA PRO A 13 -6.97 7.26 -12.37
C PRO A 13 -7.39 5.87 -11.88
N GLU A 14 -6.86 4.82 -12.49
CA GLU A 14 -7.14 3.42 -12.18
C GLU A 14 -6.55 2.98 -10.81
N ALA A 15 -5.58 3.72 -10.27
CA ALA A 15 -4.98 3.38 -8.98
C ALA A 15 -6.00 3.45 -7.83
N GLU A 16 -6.99 4.35 -7.90
CA GLU A 16 -8.01 4.43 -6.86
C GLU A 16 -8.79 3.11 -6.77
N GLU A 17 -9.21 2.55 -7.90
CA GLU A 17 -9.97 1.29 -7.92
C GLU A 17 -9.09 0.10 -7.51
N LEU A 18 -7.85 0.05 -8.00
CA LEU A 18 -6.89 -1.00 -7.61
C LEU A 18 -6.64 -0.99 -6.09
N THR A 19 -6.41 0.20 -5.52
CA THR A 19 -6.10 0.35 -4.09
C THR A 19 -7.29 0.13 -3.17
N ARG A 20 -8.51 -0.05 -3.71
CA ARG A 20 -9.66 -0.53 -2.91
C ARG A 20 -9.51 -1.96 -2.43
N ARG A 21 -8.79 -2.79 -3.18
CA ARG A 21 -8.66 -4.24 -2.88
C ARG A 21 -7.22 -4.70 -2.75
N THR A 22 -6.28 -3.83 -3.09
CA THR A 22 -4.85 -4.13 -3.09
C THR A 22 -4.08 -3.01 -2.43
N ILE A 23 -2.81 -3.28 -2.13
CA ILE A 23 -1.85 -2.28 -1.66
C ILE A 23 -0.68 -2.22 -2.64
N ASP A 24 0.07 -1.13 -2.62
CA ASP A 24 1.37 -1.11 -3.28
C ASP A 24 2.37 -1.95 -2.46
N LEU A 25 2.77 -3.11 -2.98
CA LEU A 25 3.79 -3.96 -2.39
C LEU A 25 5.20 -3.38 -2.59
N ALA A 26 5.38 -2.43 -3.52
CA ALA A 26 6.69 -1.83 -3.78
C ALA A 26 7.11 -0.83 -2.68
N GLN A 27 6.19 -0.38 -1.83
CA GLN A 27 6.46 0.70 -0.88
C GLN A 27 7.51 0.32 0.20
N PRO A 28 8.49 1.19 0.48
CA PRO A 28 9.57 0.95 1.45
C PRO A 28 9.08 0.63 2.88
N ARG A 29 7.90 1.14 3.28
CA ARG A 29 7.34 0.89 4.63
C ARG A 29 7.03 -0.59 4.89
N LEU A 30 6.90 -1.40 3.84
CA LEU A 30 6.73 -2.85 3.95
C LEU A 30 8.07 -3.59 4.06
N GLY A 31 9.19 -2.88 3.97
CA GLY A 31 10.54 -3.44 3.89
C GLY A 31 11.05 -3.63 2.45
N THR A 32 10.32 -3.14 1.44
CA THR A 32 10.74 -3.27 0.03
C THR A 32 11.99 -2.46 -0.25
N THR A 33 12.91 -3.06 -1.02
CA THR A 33 14.18 -2.44 -1.42
C THR A 33 14.52 -2.75 -2.87
N VAL A 34 15.23 -1.83 -3.52
CA VAL A 34 15.86 -2.10 -4.83
C VAL A 34 17.31 -2.51 -4.57
N THR A 35 17.59 -3.80 -4.67
CA THR A 35 18.86 -4.40 -4.22
C THR A 35 19.98 -4.23 -5.25
N PHE A 36 19.64 -4.11 -6.53
CA PHE A 36 20.60 -4.01 -7.62
C PHE A 36 20.05 -3.16 -8.76
N ALA A 37 20.94 -2.47 -9.46
CA ALA A 37 20.72 -1.99 -10.83
C ALA A 37 22.01 -2.11 -11.62
N THR A 38 21.92 -2.37 -12.93
CA THR A 38 23.09 -2.41 -13.81
C THR A 38 23.78 -1.07 -13.94
N ASP A 39 23.01 0.02 -13.87
CA ASP A 39 23.49 1.40 -13.94
C ASP A 39 22.44 2.34 -13.31
N ASP A 40 22.86 3.19 -12.38
CA ASP A 40 22.03 4.19 -11.69
C ASP A 40 22.71 5.58 -11.69
N PHE A 41 23.45 5.87 -12.77
CA PHE A 41 24.32 7.04 -12.87
C PHE A 41 23.58 8.38 -12.78
N PHE A 42 22.47 8.55 -13.51
CA PHE A 42 21.76 9.83 -13.56
C PHE A 42 20.79 9.99 -12.39
N ALA A 43 20.16 8.90 -11.95
CA ALA A 43 19.29 8.93 -10.80
C ALA A 43 19.20 7.55 -10.10
N ASP A 44 19.24 7.57 -8.77
CA ASP A 44 19.31 6.37 -7.94
C ASP A 44 18.06 5.48 -8.08
N LYS A 45 18.28 4.19 -8.29
CA LYS A 45 17.27 3.14 -8.43
C LYS A 45 16.23 3.12 -7.30
N SER A 46 16.59 3.51 -6.08
CA SER A 46 15.70 3.50 -4.92
C SER A 46 14.55 4.49 -5.04
N ARG A 47 14.66 5.52 -5.91
CA ARG A 47 13.58 6.49 -6.15
C ARG A 47 12.37 5.86 -6.83
N MET A 48 12.53 4.75 -7.55
CA MET A 48 11.40 4.06 -8.20
C MET A 48 10.33 3.63 -7.21
N ILE A 49 10.72 3.30 -5.97
CA ILE A 49 9.79 2.80 -4.97
C ILE A 49 9.32 3.90 -3.99
N ASP A 50 9.69 5.17 -4.21
CA ASP A 50 9.23 6.26 -3.36
C ASP A 50 7.68 6.35 -3.40
N PRO A 51 6.96 6.30 -2.26
CA PRO A 51 5.50 6.37 -2.23
C PRO A 51 4.94 7.69 -2.78
N ALA A 52 5.69 8.79 -2.71
CA ALA A 52 5.24 10.08 -3.22
C ALA A 52 5.15 10.06 -4.76
N PRO A 53 4.19 10.79 -5.35
CA PRO A 53 4.17 11.00 -6.80
C PRO A 53 5.48 11.63 -7.28
N PRO A 54 5.97 11.31 -8.49
CA PRO A 54 7.13 11.96 -9.07
C PRO A 54 6.99 13.48 -9.07
N VAL A 55 8.11 14.16 -8.85
CA VAL A 55 8.22 15.61 -9.00
C VAL A 55 9.29 16.01 -10.00
N PHE A 56 9.04 17.09 -10.73
CA PHE A 56 10.00 17.69 -11.65
C PHE A 56 10.33 19.12 -11.22
N TYR A 57 11.61 19.38 -11.00
CA TYR A 57 12.13 20.71 -10.72
C TYR A 57 12.79 21.27 -11.99
N PRO A 58 12.19 22.24 -12.71
CA PRO A 58 12.72 22.71 -14.00
C PRO A 58 14.18 23.21 -13.95
N ASP A 59 14.55 23.84 -12.85
CA ASP A 59 15.86 24.51 -12.70
C ASP A 59 16.87 23.69 -11.88
N ARG A 60 16.53 22.47 -11.46
CA ARG A 60 17.40 21.62 -10.63
C ARG A 60 18.30 20.73 -11.46
N PHE A 61 19.58 20.71 -11.08
CA PHE A 61 20.66 19.89 -11.62
C PHE A 61 21.52 19.39 -10.46
N ASP A 62 22.20 18.26 -10.66
CA ASP A 62 23.21 17.72 -9.76
C ASP A 62 24.51 17.37 -10.52
N ASP A 63 25.46 16.74 -9.84
CA ASP A 63 26.77 16.40 -10.43
C ASP A 63 26.69 15.41 -11.61
N HIS A 64 25.54 14.76 -11.81
CA HIS A 64 25.29 13.81 -12.90
C HIS A 64 24.45 14.43 -14.01
N GLY A 65 23.89 15.62 -13.83
CA GLY A 65 23.16 16.37 -14.86
C GLY A 65 21.80 16.83 -14.38
N LYS A 66 20.77 16.60 -15.20
CA LYS A 66 19.40 16.97 -14.81
C LYS A 66 18.96 16.09 -13.65
N TRP A 67 18.59 16.69 -12.52
CA TRP A 67 18.04 15.90 -11.42
C TRP A 67 16.66 15.35 -11.81
N MET A 68 16.51 14.03 -11.77
CA MET A 68 15.26 13.33 -12.08
C MET A 68 14.73 12.58 -10.85
N ASP A 69 13.42 12.65 -10.63
CA ASP A 69 12.75 11.92 -9.57
C ASP A 69 12.33 10.52 -10.04
N GLY A 70 13.32 9.65 -10.18
CA GLY A 70 13.17 8.27 -10.66
C GLY A 70 14.51 7.56 -10.69
N TRP A 71 14.54 6.37 -11.28
CA TRP A 71 15.78 5.72 -11.72
C TRP A 71 16.11 6.17 -13.14
N GLU A 72 17.38 6.46 -13.44
CA GLU A 72 17.82 6.74 -14.81
C GLU A 72 19.24 6.22 -15.03
N SER A 73 19.40 5.40 -16.08
CA SER A 73 20.68 4.85 -16.50
C SER A 73 21.36 5.70 -17.59
N ARG A 74 22.68 5.51 -17.77
CA ARG A 74 23.43 6.07 -18.90
C ARG A 74 22.91 5.52 -20.22
N ARG A 75 22.96 6.38 -21.24
CA ARG A 75 22.75 5.96 -22.63
C ARG A 75 23.64 4.79 -23.00
N LYS A 76 23.04 3.68 -23.40
CA LYS A 76 23.75 2.46 -23.73
C LYS A 76 24.36 2.58 -25.12
N ARG A 77 25.65 2.26 -25.22
CA ARG A 77 26.44 2.32 -26.48
C ARG A 77 26.93 0.94 -26.92
N THR A 78 26.54 -0.10 -26.21
CA THR A 78 26.90 -1.49 -26.43
C THR A 78 25.64 -2.35 -26.50
N ALA A 79 25.74 -3.57 -27.02
CA ALA A 79 24.61 -4.49 -27.00
C ALA A 79 24.17 -4.81 -25.57
N GLY A 80 22.87 -5.06 -25.40
CA GLY A 80 22.24 -5.40 -24.12
C GLY A 80 21.23 -4.35 -23.68
N HIS A 81 20.84 -4.44 -22.40
CA HIS A 81 19.83 -3.59 -21.80
C HIS A 81 20.14 -3.35 -20.32
N ASP A 82 19.41 -2.45 -19.66
CA ASP A 82 19.55 -2.21 -18.22
C ASP A 82 18.46 -2.93 -17.43
N HIS A 83 18.78 -3.29 -16.19
CA HIS A 83 17.80 -3.88 -15.29
C HIS A 83 18.04 -3.53 -13.84
N ALA A 84 16.99 -3.65 -13.03
CA ALA A 84 17.01 -3.51 -11.59
C ALA A 84 16.34 -4.71 -10.92
N VAL A 85 16.83 -5.09 -9.74
CA VAL A 85 16.27 -6.15 -8.89
C VAL A 85 15.63 -5.52 -7.67
N ILE A 86 14.38 -5.92 -7.40
CA ILE A 86 13.57 -5.42 -6.30
C ILE A 86 13.23 -6.61 -5.40
N ARG A 87 13.55 -6.49 -4.11
CA ARG A 87 13.08 -7.41 -3.06
C ARG A 87 11.85 -6.79 -2.42
N LEU A 88 10.68 -7.41 -2.65
CA LEU A 88 9.46 -7.02 -1.94
C LEU A 88 9.64 -7.30 -0.44
N GLY A 89 9.23 -6.34 0.38
CA GLY A 89 9.33 -6.46 1.83
C GLY A 89 8.37 -7.49 2.41
N GLN A 90 7.27 -7.77 1.68
CA GLN A 90 6.32 -8.83 1.99
C GLN A 90 6.10 -9.68 0.75
N ARG A 91 5.98 -11.00 0.95
CA ARG A 91 5.53 -11.92 -0.11
C ARG A 91 4.10 -11.58 -0.48
N GLY A 92 3.78 -11.50 -1.76
CA GLY A 92 2.43 -11.16 -2.19
C GLY A 92 2.04 -11.69 -3.57
N ARG A 93 0.74 -11.65 -3.86
CA ARG A 93 0.17 -11.95 -5.18
C ARG A 93 -0.11 -10.63 -5.89
N ILE A 94 0.33 -10.51 -7.13
CA ILE A 94 0.33 -9.25 -7.86
C ILE A 94 -0.90 -9.21 -8.77
N ALA A 95 -1.70 -8.15 -8.64
CA ALA A 95 -2.86 -7.89 -9.49
C ALA A 95 -2.52 -6.98 -10.68
N ALA A 96 -1.63 -6.01 -10.47
CA ALA A 96 -1.17 -5.12 -11.52
C ALA A 96 0.20 -4.51 -11.19
N ILE A 97 0.95 -4.14 -12.22
CA ILE A 97 2.18 -3.35 -12.08
C ILE A 97 2.05 -2.09 -12.92
N ASP A 98 2.38 -0.93 -12.34
CA ASP A 98 2.51 0.32 -13.08
C ASP A 98 3.97 0.74 -13.18
N VAL A 99 4.43 0.93 -14.41
CA VAL A 99 5.75 1.49 -14.75
C VAL A 99 5.54 2.94 -15.16
N ASP A 100 5.66 3.84 -14.19
CA ASP A 100 5.45 5.27 -14.38
C ASP A 100 6.72 5.91 -14.96
N THR A 101 6.58 6.56 -16.10
CA THR A 101 7.65 7.28 -16.81
C THR A 101 7.45 8.80 -16.77
N SER A 102 6.63 9.30 -15.84
CA SER A 102 6.35 10.74 -15.68
C SER A 102 7.63 11.57 -15.69
N PHE A 103 7.62 12.66 -16.46
CA PHE A 103 8.73 13.57 -16.71
C PHE A 103 9.91 13.02 -17.53
N PHE A 104 9.95 11.72 -17.83
CA PHE A 104 10.83 11.14 -18.83
C PHE A 104 10.18 11.26 -20.22
N THR A 105 10.28 12.45 -20.81
CA THR A 105 9.55 12.81 -22.05
C THR A 105 10.24 12.36 -23.34
N GLY A 106 11.55 12.13 -23.30
CA GLY A 106 12.35 11.64 -24.43
C GLY A 106 13.48 10.68 -24.04
N ASN A 107 13.68 10.47 -22.74
CA ASN A 107 14.68 9.61 -22.12
C ASN A 107 14.03 8.47 -21.31
N TYR A 108 12.76 8.16 -21.55
CA TYR A 108 12.13 6.95 -21.05
C TYR A 108 12.60 5.74 -21.89
N PRO A 109 12.63 4.53 -21.32
CA PRO A 109 12.96 3.35 -22.09
C PRO A 109 11.81 2.99 -23.05
N PRO A 110 12.08 2.74 -24.34
CA PRO A 110 11.05 2.34 -25.30
C PRO A 110 10.26 1.08 -24.93
N GLU A 111 10.89 0.11 -24.27
CA GLU A 111 10.25 -1.16 -23.89
C GLU A 111 10.65 -1.60 -22.48
N VAL A 112 9.78 -2.40 -21.87
CA VAL A 112 9.95 -3.00 -20.55
C VAL A 112 9.70 -4.51 -20.59
N MET A 113 10.31 -5.25 -19.68
CA MET A 113 9.93 -6.62 -19.32
C MET A 113 10.08 -6.78 -17.82
N ILE A 114 9.21 -7.57 -17.17
CA ILE A 114 9.33 -7.84 -15.73
C ILE A 114 9.31 -9.34 -15.50
N GLU A 115 10.33 -9.83 -14.80
CA GLU A 115 10.37 -11.18 -14.25
C GLU A 115 10.06 -11.17 -12.76
N ALA A 116 9.65 -12.31 -12.25
CA ALA A 116 9.30 -12.54 -10.86
C ALA A 116 9.94 -13.83 -10.34
N ALA A 117 10.13 -13.91 -9.02
CA ALA A 117 10.55 -15.13 -8.34
C ALA A 117 10.01 -15.18 -6.90
N ASP A 118 9.88 -16.39 -6.36
CA ASP A 118 9.37 -16.65 -5.00
C ASP A 118 10.37 -17.42 -4.12
N THR A 119 11.62 -16.96 -4.11
CA THR A 119 12.69 -17.52 -3.26
C THR A 119 12.85 -16.71 -1.97
N ALA A 120 13.25 -17.36 -0.88
CA ALA A 120 13.51 -16.68 0.40
C ALA A 120 14.72 -15.74 0.32
N GLU A 121 15.78 -16.21 -0.35
CA GLU A 121 17.00 -15.48 -0.67
C GLU A 121 16.98 -14.96 -2.11
N GLU A 122 18.02 -14.23 -2.52
CA GLU A 122 18.14 -13.67 -3.87
C GLU A 122 18.06 -14.79 -4.94
N PRO A 123 17.21 -14.66 -5.98
CA PRO A 123 16.98 -15.75 -6.93
C PRO A 123 18.15 -15.94 -7.90
N GLY A 124 18.48 -17.19 -8.21
CA GLY A 124 19.41 -17.54 -9.28
C GLY A 124 18.76 -17.43 -10.66
N ASP A 125 19.56 -17.56 -11.72
CA ASP A 125 19.09 -17.37 -13.11
C ASP A 125 17.91 -18.26 -13.51
N GLY A 126 17.81 -19.47 -12.93
CA GLY A 126 16.74 -20.43 -13.23
C GLY A 126 15.45 -20.24 -12.42
N ASP A 127 15.43 -19.33 -11.44
CA ASP A 127 14.28 -19.12 -10.54
C ASP A 127 13.28 -18.10 -11.08
N TRP A 128 13.71 -17.29 -12.05
CA TRP A 128 12.93 -16.20 -12.62
C TRP A 128 11.90 -16.74 -13.62
N PHE A 129 10.67 -16.23 -13.52
CA PHE A 129 9.62 -16.47 -14.50
C PHE A 129 9.09 -15.14 -15.05
N PRO A 130 8.65 -15.09 -16.32
CA PRO A 130 8.10 -13.87 -16.90
C PRO A 130 6.77 -13.52 -16.21
N LEU A 131 6.65 -12.27 -15.76
CA LEU A 131 5.44 -11.71 -15.15
C LEU A 131 4.78 -10.69 -16.09
N VAL A 132 5.59 -9.80 -16.67
CA VAL A 132 5.19 -8.89 -17.76
C VAL A 132 6.06 -9.21 -18.97
N PRO A 133 5.49 -9.76 -20.05
CA PRO A 133 6.22 -9.96 -21.31
C PRO A 133 6.76 -8.64 -21.85
N ARG A 134 7.76 -8.71 -22.75
CA ARG A 134 8.32 -7.52 -23.37
C ARG A 134 7.23 -6.68 -24.04
N ALA A 135 7.09 -5.43 -23.61
CA ALA A 135 6.03 -4.53 -24.02
C ALA A 135 6.56 -3.10 -24.23
N ALA A 136 5.94 -2.37 -25.14
CA ALA A 136 6.26 -0.95 -25.36
C ALA A 136 5.78 -0.08 -24.20
N LEU A 137 6.56 0.94 -23.87
CA LEU A 137 6.18 1.97 -22.91
C LEU A 137 5.77 3.26 -23.62
N LYS A 138 4.81 3.96 -23.02
CA LYS A 138 4.52 5.36 -23.29
C LYS A 138 5.35 6.21 -22.33
N GLY A 139 6.06 7.20 -22.87
CA GLY A 139 6.78 8.21 -22.08
C GLY A 139 5.85 9.22 -21.43
N ASP A 140 6.35 9.89 -20.39
CA ASP A 140 5.64 10.90 -19.61
C ASP A 140 4.26 10.44 -19.13
N GLY A 141 4.21 9.25 -18.55
CA GLY A 141 3.04 8.78 -17.85
C GLY A 141 3.07 7.32 -17.41
N HIS A 142 1.92 6.89 -16.92
CA HIS A 142 1.67 5.56 -16.38
C HIS A 142 1.56 4.50 -17.48
N ASN A 143 2.11 3.32 -17.19
CA ASN A 143 2.05 2.12 -18.03
C ASN A 143 1.58 0.97 -17.14
N LEU A 144 0.26 0.79 -17.08
CA LEU A 144 -0.38 -0.21 -16.21
C LEU A 144 -0.51 -1.56 -16.92
N PHE A 145 0.05 -2.60 -16.28
CA PHE A 145 0.00 -3.99 -16.73
C PHE A 145 -0.82 -4.83 -15.74
N PRO A 146 -2.03 -5.26 -16.10
CA PRO A 146 -2.77 -6.26 -15.34
C PRO A 146 -2.04 -7.60 -15.34
N ILE A 147 -1.96 -8.25 -14.18
CA ILE A 147 -1.29 -9.53 -14.01
C ILE A 147 -2.35 -10.61 -13.81
N ALA A 148 -2.38 -11.58 -14.73
CA ALA A 148 -3.25 -12.75 -14.62
C ALA A 148 -2.59 -13.91 -13.84
N ASP A 149 -1.28 -13.86 -13.66
CA ASP A 149 -0.53 -14.86 -12.92
C ASP A 149 -0.75 -14.68 -11.42
N ASP A 150 -1.41 -15.64 -10.80
CA ASP A 150 -1.74 -15.57 -9.38
C ASP A 150 -0.61 -16.12 -8.48
N ARG A 151 0.56 -16.49 -9.02
CA ARG A 151 1.65 -17.01 -8.18
C ARG A 151 2.12 -15.94 -7.20
N PRO A 152 2.40 -16.32 -5.94
CA PRO A 152 3.00 -15.42 -4.98
C PRO A 152 4.45 -15.10 -5.36
N VAL A 153 4.91 -13.93 -4.95
CA VAL A 153 6.16 -13.33 -5.41
C VAL A 153 6.88 -12.67 -4.24
N ARG A 154 8.22 -12.74 -4.25
CA ARG A 154 9.12 -12.01 -3.32
C ARG A 154 10.08 -11.08 -4.05
N TRP A 155 10.38 -11.38 -5.31
CA TRP A 155 11.38 -10.66 -6.09
C TRP A 155 10.81 -10.25 -7.43
N LEU A 156 11.19 -9.07 -7.88
CA LEU A 156 10.94 -8.59 -9.23
C LEU A 156 12.25 -8.21 -9.89
N LYS A 157 12.37 -8.47 -11.19
CA LYS A 157 13.46 -7.97 -12.03
C LYS A 157 12.86 -7.12 -13.13
N LEU A 158 13.07 -5.81 -13.03
CA LEU A 158 12.62 -4.83 -14.01
C LEU A 158 13.70 -4.69 -15.09
N HIS A 159 13.37 -5.02 -16.32
CA HIS A 159 14.23 -4.81 -17.49
C HIS A 159 13.72 -3.62 -18.30
N ILE A 160 14.62 -2.71 -18.65
CA ILE A 160 14.35 -1.56 -19.52
C ILE A 160 15.22 -1.65 -20.76
N PHE A 161 14.65 -1.46 -21.95
CA PHE A 161 15.36 -1.68 -23.22
C PHE A 161 15.46 -0.40 -24.06
N PRO A 162 16.68 -0.04 -24.54
CA PRO A 162 18.00 -0.52 -24.07
C PRO A 162 18.43 0.13 -22.74
N ASP A 163 17.93 1.32 -22.46
CA ASP A 163 18.28 2.19 -21.32
C ASP A 163 17.20 3.28 -21.19
N GLY A 164 17.29 4.11 -20.15
CA GLY A 164 16.40 5.25 -19.94
C GLY A 164 16.03 5.42 -18.49
N GLY A 165 14.94 6.14 -18.23
CA GLY A 165 14.44 6.38 -16.88
C GLY A 165 13.00 5.98 -16.60
N VAL A 166 12.78 5.56 -15.36
CA VAL A 166 11.51 5.14 -14.78
C VAL A 166 11.29 5.96 -13.50
N ALA A 167 10.21 6.72 -13.45
CA ALA A 167 9.88 7.59 -12.33
C ALA A 167 9.44 6.79 -11.11
N ARG A 168 8.49 5.86 -11.29
CA ARG A 168 8.03 4.94 -10.24
C ARG A 168 7.76 3.54 -10.77
N LEU A 169 7.88 2.59 -9.86
CA LEU A 169 7.37 1.24 -9.99
C LEU A 169 6.33 1.05 -8.88
N ARG A 170 5.07 0.80 -9.26
CA ARG A 170 4.00 0.41 -8.32
C ARG A 170 3.63 -1.03 -8.56
N VAL A 171 3.50 -1.79 -7.47
CA VAL A 171 3.20 -3.23 -7.53
C VAL A 171 1.93 -3.46 -6.73
N TYR A 172 0.79 -3.36 -7.39
CA TYR A 172 -0.52 -3.50 -6.75
C TYR A 172 -0.82 -4.99 -6.51
N GLY A 173 -0.98 -5.37 -5.24
CA GLY A 173 -1.22 -6.75 -4.87
C GLY A 173 -1.73 -6.93 -3.44
N THR A 174 -1.88 -8.19 -3.05
CA THR A 174 -2.23 -8.60 -1.68
C THR A 174 -1.06 -9.32 -1.03
N ILE A 175 -0.93 -9.21 0.30
CA ILE A 175 0.11 -9.90 1.05
C ILE A 175 -0.31 -11.36 1.27
N GLU A 176 0.58 -12.28 0.91
CA GLU A 176 0.42 -13.73 1.06
C GLU A 176 1.23 -14.19 2.28
N LYS A 177 0.65 -14.02 3.47
CA LYS A 177 1.26 -14.48 4.72
C LYS A 177 1.09 -15.99 4.88
N ASP A 178 2.20 -16.67 5.16
CA ASP A 178 2.17 -18.08 5.55
C ASP A 178 1.74 -18.22 7.02
N TRP A 179 0.45 -18.39 7.24
CA TRP A 179 -0.15 -18.57 8.57
C TRP A 179 0.17 -19.93 9.21
N SER A 180 0.76 -20.88 8.48
CA SER A 180 1.23 -22.15 9.06
C SER A 180 2.44 -21.96 9.97
N LEU A 181 3.20 -20.87 9.77
CA LEU A 181 4.37 -20.49 10.58
C LEU A 181 3.99 -19.76 11.87
N VAL A 182 2.73 -19.35 12.03
CA VAL A 182 2.24 -18.64 13.22
C VAL A 182 1.61 -19.65 14.17
N SER A 183 2.02 -19.65 15.43
CA SER A 183 1.44 -20.56 16.43
C SER A 183 -0.04 -20.23 16.69
N PRO A 184 -0.94 -21.21 16.90
CA PRO A 184 -2.32 -20.95 17.32
C PRO A 184 -2.43 -20.14 18.62
N ASP A 185 -1.40 -20.19 19.48
CA ASP A 185 -1.35 -19.46 20.74
C ASP A 185 -0.68 -18.09 20.65
N GLU A 186 -0.11 -17.75 19.49
CA GLU A 186 0.55 -16.48 19.28
C GLU A 186 -0.48 -15.35 19.15
N THR A 187 -0.35 -14.34 20.00
CA THR A 187 -1.11 -13.10 19.84
C THR A 187 -0.46 -12.24 18.77
N VAL A 188 -1.17 -12.02 17.65
CA VAL A 188 -0.76 -11.18 16.53
C VAL A 188 -1.75 -10.03 16.32
N ASP A 189 -1.34 -8.97 15.63
CA ASP A 189 -2.29 -7.97 15.11
C ASP A 189 -2.98 -8.52 13.86
N LEU A 190 -4.21 -9.03 14.01
CA LEU A 190 -4.97 -9.63 12.91
C LEU A 190 -5.31 -8.64 11.80
N ALA A 191 -5.29 -7.33 12.08
CA ALA A 191 -5.56 -6.28 11.11
C ALA A 191 -4.30 -5.73 10.46
N ALA A 192 -3.09 -6.09 10.93
CA ALA A 192 -1.87 -5.52 10.40
C ALA A 192 -1.77 -5.76 8.89
N MET A 193 -1.33 -4.73 8.17
CA MET A 193 -1.09 -4.80 6.73
C MET A 193 -0.12 -5.95 6.40
N GLU A 194 0.98 -6.08 7.16
CA GLU A 194 1.96 -7.17 7.03
C GLU A 194 1.38 -8.57 7.28
N ASN A 195 0.22 -8.64 7.91
CA ASN A 195 -0.50 -9.88 8.13
C ASN A 195 -1.55 -10.17 7.05
N GLY A 196 -1.73 -9.29 6.05
CA GLY A 196 -2.75 -9.39 5.01
C GLY A 196 -4.01 -8.56 5.28
N GLY A 197 -4.02 -7.74 6.35
CA GLY A 197 -5.14 -6.85 6.64
C GLY A 197 -5.37 -5.83 5.52
N THR A 198 -6.62 -5.67 5.10
CA THR A 198 -6.99 -4.83 3.94
C THR A 198 -8.26 -4.04 4.23
N ALA A 199 -8.36 -2.80 3.75
CA ALA A 199 -9.62 -2.06 3.77
C ALA A 199 -10.48 -2.45 2.57
N VAL A 200 -11.75 -2.82 2.80
CA VAL A 200 -12.63 -3.38 1.74
C VAL A 200 -13.85 -2.53 1.42
N ALA A 201 -14.24 -1.62 2.33
CA ALA A 201 -15.31 -0.66 2.08
C ALA A 201 -15.18 0.55 3.03
N TRP A 202 -15.62 1.71 2.59
CA TRP A 202 -15.70 2.93 3.39
C TRP A 202 -16.64 3.92 2.71
N ASN A 203 -17.15 4.89 3.45
CA ASN A 203 -18.03 5.93 2.89
C ASN A 203 -17.29 7.21 2.51
N ASP A 204 -16.15 7.50 3.15
CA ASP A 204 -15.34 8.69 2.88
C ASP A 204 -13.85 8.41 3.14
N ALA A 205 -12.99 8.98 2.31
CA ALA A 205 -11.53 8.94 2.46
C ALA A 205 -10.93 10.25 1.91
N HIS A 206 -11.44 11.38 2.40
CA HIS A 206 -11.09 12.70 1.89
C HIS A 206 -9.59 13.00 1.98
N TYR A 207 -8.94 12.61 3.09
CA TYR A 207 -7.49 12.69 3.27
C TYR A 207 -6.93 11.37 3.78
N GLY A 208 -6.07 10.74 2.97
CA GLY A 208 -5.46 9.45 3.34
C GLY A 208 -6.44 8.27 3.27
N HIS A 209 -5.91 7.10 2.97
CA HIS A 209 -6.70 5.90 2.70
C HIS A 209 -6.94 5.08 3.98
N PRO A 210 -8.10 4.41 4.17
CA PRO A 210 -8.35 3.55 5.34
C PRO A 210 -7.26 2.50 5.59
N ALA A 211 -6.65 1.97 4.54
CA ALA A 211 -5.53 1.01 4.65
C ALA A 211 -4.30 1.58 5.40
N ASN A 212 -4.13 2.90 5.45
CA ASN A 212 -3.04 3.54 6.21
C ASN A 212 -3.13 3.22 7.71
N MET A 213 -4.33 2.96 8.24
CA MET A 213 -4.49 2.57 9.64
C MET A 213 -3.84 1.22 9.97
N LEU A 214 -3.63 0.38 8.96
CA LEU A 214 -3.09 -0.97 9.09
C LEU A 214 -1.56 -1.02 8.94
N ALA A 215 -0.96 0.05 8.42
CA ALA A 215 0.47 0.14 8.12
C ALA A 215 1.33 -0.03 9.38
N PRO A 216 2.59 -0.50 9.27
CA PRO A 216 3.46 -0.73 10.43
C PRO A 216 3.73 0.52 11.27
N GLY A 217 4.16 0.31 12.53
CA GLY A 217 4.57 1.38 13.44
C GLY A 217 3.46 2.38 13.77
N ARG A 218 3.86 3.64 14.00
CA ARG A 218 2.96 4.80 14.13
C ARG A 218 3.11 5.67 12.88
N ALA A 219 2.05 6.40 12.52
CA ALA A 219 2.13 7.36 11.42
C ALA A 219 3.25 8.39 11.68
N PRO A 220 4.15 8.68 10.74
CA PRO A 220 5.16 9.73 10.89
C PRO A 220 4.57 11.14 10.73
N VAL A 221 3.46 11.26 10.01
CA VAL A 221 2.74 12.52 9.73
C VAL A 221 1.24 12.26 9.64
N MET A 222 0.42 13.32 9.70
CA MET A 222 -1.05 13.22 9.61
C MET A 222 -1.53 12.58 8.30
N ALA A 223 -0.87 12.90 7.18
CA ALA A 223 -1.20 12.36 5.85
C ALA A 223 -1.01 10.84 5.74
N ASP A 224 -0.36 10.21 6.73
CA ASP A 224 -0.17 8.77 6.81
C ASP A 224 -1.23 8.06 7.69
N GLY A 225 -2.34 8.73 7.98
CA GLY A 225 -3.54 8.13 8.58
C GLY A 225 -4.70 8.01 7.58
N TRP A 226 -5.89 7.71 8.09
CA TRP A 226 -7.17 7.89 7.41
C TRP A 226 -7.88 9.09 8.00
N GLU A 227 -8.38 10.00 7.18
CA GLU A 227 -9.14 11.17 7.59
C GLU A 227 -10.29 11.43 6.62
N THR A 228 -11.45 11.75 7.18
CA THR A 228 -12.66 12.03 6.43
C THR A 228 -12.98 13.52 6.34
N ALA A 229 -13.82 13.88 5.37
CA ALA A 229 -14.33 15.24 5.26
C ALA A 229 -15.21 15.59 6.46
N ARG A 230 -15.18 16.86 6.89
CA ARG A 230 -16.07 17.35 7.96
C ARG A 230 -17.53 17.12 7.60
N ARG A 231 -18.23 16.35 8.43
CA ARG A 231 -19.61 15.96 8.21
C ARG A 231 -20.55 17.01 8.80
N ARG A 232 -21.53 17.44 7.99
CA ARG A 232 -22.60 18.39 8.39
C ARG A 232 -24.00 17.82 8.23
N VAL A 233 -24.09 16.51 8.02
CA VAL A 233 -25.34 15.76 7.83
C VAL A 233 -25.43 14.67 8.90
N PRO A 234 -26.63 14.19 9.24
CA PRO A 234 -26.79 13.09 10.19
C PRO A 234 -25.98 11.84 9.82
N GLY A 235 -25.60 11.05 10.83
CA GLY A 235 -24.82 9.82 10.67
C GLY A 235 -23.36 9.98 11.07
N ASN A 236 -22.54 9.03 10.62
CA ASN A 236 -21.14 8.90 10.97
C ASN A 236 -20.34 8.40 9.77
N ASP A 237 -19.02 8.54 9.82
CA ASP A 237 -18.13 7.90 8.85
C ASP A 237 -17.66 6.54 9.33
N TRP A 238 -17.35 5.66 8.38
CA TRP A 238 -17.05 4.27 8.67
C TRP A 238 -16.16 3.63 7.60
N CYS A 239 -15.45 2.59 8.01
CA CYS A 239 -14.77 1.67 7.11
C CYS A 239 -14.93 0.21 7.58
N VAL A 240 -14.82 -0.73 6.66
CA VAL A 240 -14.75 -2.16 6.92
C VAL A 240 -13.38 -2.67 6.49
N LEU A 241 -12.76 -3.44 7.39
CA LEU A 241 -11.42 -3.99 7.27
C LEU A 241 -11.52 -5.51 7.28
N LYS A 242 -10.91 -6.16 6.29
CA LYS A 242 -10.66 -7.60 6.27
C LYS A 242 -9.42 -7.90 7.11
N LEU A 243 -9.52 -8.87 8.01
CA LEU A 243 -8.39 -9.38 8.77
C LEU A 243 -7.51 -10.24 7.87
N GLY A 244 -6.21 -10.30 8.18
CA GLY A 244 -5.26 -11.12 7.44
C GLY A 244 -5.54 -12.63 7.51
N THR A 245 -6.23 -13.06 8.56
CA THR A 245 -6.82 -14.39 8.70
C THR A 245 -8.02 -14.33 9.62
N ALA A 246 -8.88 -15.36 9.57
CA ALA A 246 -9.95 -15.51 10.54
C ALA A 246 -9.35 -15.65 11.96
N GLY A 247 -9.93 -14.99 12.95
CA GLY A 247 -9.38 -15.02 14.29
C GLY A 247 -10.31 -14.50 15.38
N ARG A 248 -9.85 -14.61 16.62
CA ARG A 248 -10.52 -14.08 17.82
C ARG A 248 -9.75 -12.85 18.29
N ILE A 249 -10.41 -11.69 18.25
CA ILE A 249 -9.84 -10.43 18.71
C ILE A 249 -9.98 -10.35 20.23
N GLU A 250 -8.89 -10.03 20.92
CA GLU A 250 -8.82 -9.98 22.39
C GLU A 250 -8.55 -8.57 22.89
N ARG A 251 -7.63 -7.84 22.25
CA ARG A 251 -7.23 -6.48 22.63
C ARG A 251 -7.19 -5.56 21.43
N ILE A 252 -7.55 -4.32 21.67
CA ILE A 252 -7.68 -3.30 20.62
C ILE A 252 -6.85 -2.10 21.03
N ALA A 253 -6.17 -1.49 20.06
CA ALA A 253 -5.58 -0.16 20.23
C ALA A 253 -5.96 0.72 19.05
N ILE A 254 -6.51 1.90 19.33
CA ILE A 254 -6.81 2.93 18.34
C ILE A 254 -5.94 4.15 18.64
N ASP A 255 -5.20 4.60 17.63
CA ASP A 255 -4.25 5.70 17.72
C ASP A 255 -4.76 6.88 16.90
N THR A 256 -4.83 8.05 17.51
CA THR A 256 -5.14 9.34 16.85
C THR A 256 -3.88 10.19 16.66
N ASN A 257 -2.71 9.56 16.57
CA ASN A 257 -1.43 10.25 16.32
C ASN A 257 -1.55 11.30 15.21
N HIS A 258 -0.89 12.44 15.39
CA HIS A 258 -1.01 13.67 14.59
C HIS A 258 -2.39 14.34 14.49
N PHE A 259 -3.51 13.65 14.76
CA PHE A 259 -4.86 14.23 14.78
C PHE A 259 -5.13 14.95 16.10
N LYS A 260 -4.82 16.25 16.13
CA LYS A 260 -4.87 17.09 17.35
C LYS A 260 -6.19 17.82 17.53
N GLY A 261 -6.78 18.29 16.43
CA GLY A 261 -8.05 19.03 16.44
C GLY A 261 -9.12 18.43 15.52
N ASN A 262 -8.76 17.39 14.78
CA ASN A 262 -9.57 16.70 13.77
C ASN A 262 -9.61 15.19 14.03
N PHE A 263 -9.36 14.74 15.27
CA PHE A 263 -9.64 13.35 15.67
C PHE A 263 -11.16 13.18 15.89
N PRO A 264 -11.71 11.97 15.71
CA PRO A 264 -13.11 11.72 16.01
C PRO A 264 -13.39 11.88 17.51
N ASP A 265 -14.54 12.43 17.87
CA ASP A 265 -14.92 12.55 19.28
C ASP A 265 -15.11 11.16 19.92
N ARG A 266 -15.70 10.23 19.14
CA ARG A 266 -15.99 8.86 19.57
C ARG A 266 -15.78 7.88 18.43
N PHE A 267 -15.70 6.60 18.79
CA PHE A 267 -15.70 5.49 17.83
C PHE A 267 -16.44 4.28 18.40
N SER A 268 -16.77 3.32 17.54
CA SER A 268 -17.20 1.98 17.93
C SER A 268 -16.61 0.94 16.98
N LEU A 269 -16.54 -0.32 17.44
CA LEU A 269 -16.11 -1.44 16.61
C LEU A 269 -17.12 -2.58 16.65
N ARG A 270 -17.45 -3.10 15.47
CA ARG A 270 -18.24 -4.34 15.30
C ARG A 270 -17.44 -5.35 14.50
N ALA A 271 -17.66 -6.64 14.73
CA ALA A 271 -16.91 -7.67 14.02
C ALA A 271 -17.80 -8.83 13.61
N GLY A 272 -17.52 -9.39 12.44
CA GLY A 272 -18.32 -10.46 11.87
C GLY A 272 -17.59 -11.19 10.75
N ARG A 273 -18.36 -11.99 10.01
CA ARG A 273 -17.86 -12.71 8.84
C ARG A 273 -18.57 -12.19 7.59
N LEU A 274 -17.79 -12.07 6.52
CA LEU A 274 -18.26 -11.86 5.15
C LEU A 274 -17.61 -12.90 4.26
N ASP A 275 -18.34 -13.32 3.26
CA ASP A 275 -17.83 -14.07 2.13
C ASP A 275 -17.23 -13.09 1.10
N ASP A 276 -16.30 -13.57 0.26
CA ASP A 276 -15.40 -12.72 -0.53
C ASP A 276 -16.08 -11.94 -1.68
N GLU A 277 -17.38 -12.09 -1.91
CA GLU A 277 -18.13 -11.40 -2.95
C GLU A 277 -19.27 -10.57 -2.39
N THR A 278 -19.04 -9.27 -2.19
CA THR A 278 -20.07 -8.38 -1.71
C THR A 278 -19.85 -6.98 -2.30
N THR A 279 -20.90 -6.36 -2.86
CA THR A 279 -20.84 -4.95 -3.29
C THR A 279 -20.65 -4.05 -2.07
N LEU A 280 -20.21 -2.80 -2.26
CA LEU A 280 -20.04 -1.86 -1.15
C LEU A 280 -21.31 -1.71 -0.31
N GLU A 281 -22.48 -1.68 -0.95
CA GLU A 281 -23.77 -1.56 -0.29
C GLU A 281 -24.09 -2.79 0.56
N ALA A 282 -23.78 -3.98 0.07
CA ALA A 282 -24.03 -5.21 0.81
C ALA A 282 -23.01 -5.40 1.96
N ILE A 283 -21.77 -4.90 1.82
CA ILE A 283 -20.80 -4.85 2.92
C ILE A 283 -21.30 -3.89 4.00
N ASP A 284 -21.77 -2.69 3.63
CA ASP A 284 -22.32 -1.73 4.57
C ASP A 284 -23.53 -2.32 5.32
N ALA A 285 -24.50 -2.88 4.59
CA ALA A 285 -25.70 -3.45 5.16
C ALA A 285 -25.41 -4.59 6.15
N ALA A 286 -24.54 -5.54 5.77
CA ALA A 286 -24.17 -6.66 6.62
C ALA A 286 -23.36 -6.21 7.84
N SER A 287 -22.40 -5.30 7.67
CA SER A 287 -21.50 -4.88 8.74
C SER A 287 -22.17 -4.09 9.87
N ARG A 288 -23.31 -3.44 9.60
CA ARG A 288 -24.11 -2.72 10.60
C ARG A 288 -24.77 -3.65 11.63
N SER A 289 -25.06 -4.90 11.26
CA SER A 289 -25.75 -5.86 12.13
C SER A 289 -24.79 -6.73 12.96
N TRP A 290 -23.49 -6.59 12.74
CA TRP A 290 -22.48 -7.33 13.49
C TRP A 290 -22.48 -6.98 14.98
N PRO A 291 -22.18 -7.96 15.85
CA PRO A 291 -22.03 -7.70 17.28
C PRO A 291 -20.90 -6.70 17.55
N ALA A 292 -21.14 -5.81 18.51
CA ALA A 292 -20.13 -4.86 18.96
C ALA A 292 -19.03 -5.58 19.74
N ILE A 293 -17.78 -5.30 19.38
CA ILE A 293 -16.60 -5.68 20.16
C ILE A 293 -16.08 -4.50 20.99
N VAL A 294 -16.45 -3.27 20.63
CA VAL A 294 -16.29 -2.05 21.44
C VAL A 294 -17.53 -1.19 21.22
N GLU A 295 -18.31 -1.00 22.28
CA GLU A 295 -19.40 -0.01 22.29
C GLU A 295 -18.86 1.41 22.11
N GLU A 296 -19.75 2.36 21.82
CA GLU A 296 -19.37 3.77 21.58
C GLU A 296 -18.51 4.34 22.73
N ALA A 297 -17.27 4.71 22.41
CA ALA A 297 -16.26 5.14 23.37
C ALA A 297 -15.58 6.45 22.95
N LYS A 298 -15.20 7.27 23.93
CA LYS A 298 -14.48 8.54 23.72
C LYS A 298 -13.04 8.32 23.29
N LEU A 299 -12.58 9.16 22.37
CA LEU A 299 -11.17 9.28 21.99
C LEU A 299 -10.56 10.56 22.55
N LYS A 300 -9.22 10.61 22.50
CA LYS A 300 -8.44 11.81 22.83
C LYS A 300 -7.58 12.20 21.64
N ALA A 301 -7.26 13.48 21.55
CA ALA A 301 -6.32 14.02 20.57
C ALA A 301 -4.94 13.38 20.72
N HIS A 302 -4.30 12.99 19.60
CA HIS A 302 -2.90 12.58 19.57
C HIS A 302 -2.54 11.49 20.60
N HIS A 303 -3.40 10.47 20.72
CA HIS A 303 -3.33 9.51 21.82
C HIS A 303 -3.65 8.08 21.36
N VAL A 304 -3.07 7.10 22.05
CA VAL A 304 -3.38 5.68 21.89
C VAL A 304 -4.35 5.25 22.99
N GLU A 305 -5.60 5.02 22.63
CA GLU A 305 -6.57 4.41 23.54
C GLU A 305 -6.57 2.88 23.36
N LYS A 306 -6.70 2.15 24.47
CA LYS A 306 -6.62 0.67 24.50
C LYS A 306 -7.89 0.10 25.12
N PHE A 307 -8.40 -0.97 24.53
CA PHE A 307 -9.63 -1.64 24.95
C PHE A 307 -9.44 -3.16 24.97
N ASN A 308 -10.22 -3.85 25.80
CA ASN A 308 -10.44 -5.28 25.64
C ASN A 308 -11.65 -5.46 24.73
N ALA A 309 -11.56 -6.41 23.80
CA ALA A 309 -12.68 -6.73 22.93
C ALA A 309 -13.76 -7.50 23.72
N ALA A 310 -15.03 -7.18 23.49
CA ALA A 310 -16.11 -8.06 23.94
C ALA A 310 -15.99 -9.43 23.24
N PRO A 311 -16.13 -10.55 23.97
CA PRO A 311 -15.96 -11.86 23.39
C PRO A 311 -17.08 -12.18 22.40
N LEU A 312 -16.73 -12.85 21.31
CA LEU A 312 -17.66 -13.38 20.32
C LEU A 312 -17.57 -14.91 20.26
N ASP A 313 -18.70 -15.58 20.01
CA ASP A 313 -18.77 -17.05 19.98
C ASP A 313 -17.90 -17.65 18.86
N GLN A 314 -17.90 -17.01 17.69
CA GLN A 314 -17.21 -17.47 16.49
C GLN A 314 -16.03 -16.54 16.12
N PRO A 315 -14.95 -17.09 15.53
CA PRO A 315 -13.91 -16.26 14.92
C PRO A 315 -14.47 -15.37 13.81
N VAL A 316 -13.92 -14.16 13.69
CA VAL A 316 -14.34 -13.15 12.72
C VAL A 316 -13.34 -13.03 11.58
N THR A 317 -13.79 -12.53 10.43
CA THR A 317 -12.92 -12.23 9.27
C THR A 317 -12.87 -10.74 8.98
N HIS A 318 -13.82 -9.95 9.49
CA HIS A 318 -13.92 -8.54 9.20
C HIS A 318 -14.29 -7.73 10.45
N VAL A 319 -13.88 -6.47 10.43
CA VAL A 319 -14.22 -5.47 11.46
C VAL A 319 -14.72 -4.20 10.81
N ARG A 320 -15.81 -3.67 11.32
CA ARG A 320 -16.33 -2.34 11.01
C ARG A 320 -15.87 -1.36 12.07
N LEU A 321 -15.21 -0.29 11.63
CA LEU A 321 -14.92 0.88 12.44
C LEU A 321 -15.91 1.98 12.07
N ASP A 322 -16.61 2.49 13.06
CA ASP A 322 -17.43 3.70 12.95
C ASP A 322 -16.75 4.82 13.76
N ILE A 323 -16.58 6.00 13.15
CA ILE A 323 -16.04 7.22 13.78
C ILE A 323 -17.11 8.30 13.81
N PHE A 324 -17.27 8.99 14.94
CA PHE A 324 -18.40 9.89 15.17
C PHE A 324 -17.97 11.35 15.41
N PRO A 325 -18.57 12.32 14.69
CA PRO A 325 -19.32 12.16 13.44
C PRO A 325 -18.41 11.90 12.23
N ASP A 326 -17.15 12.31 12.32
CA ASP A 326 -16.09 12.29 11.30
C ASP A 326 -14.73 12.46 11.99
N GLY A 327 -13.64 12.50 11.23
CA GLY A 327 -12.31 12.84 11.71
C GLY A 327 -11.22 11.90 11.21
N GLY A 328 -10.07 11.92 11.89
CA GLY A 328 -8.89 11.15 11.49
C GLY A 328 -8.38 10.16 12.52
N VAL A 329 -8.03 8.96 12.04
CA VAL A 329 -7.44 7.86 12.80
C VAL A 329 -6.07 7.53 12.21
N SER A 330 -5.06 7.47 13.06
CA SER A 330 -3.69 7.14 12.65
C SER A 330 -3.51 5.65 12.44
N ARG A 331 -3.85 4.83 13.44
CA ARG A 331 -3.68 3.37 13.41
C ARG A 331 -4.82 2.68 14.14
N LEU A 332 -5.13 1.47 13.69
CA LEU A 332 -5.98 0.53 14.41
C LEU A 332 -5.25 -0.82 14.52
N ARG A 333 -5.19 -1.37 15.72
CA ARG A 333 -4.56 -2.65 16.02
C ARG A 333 -5.59 -3.58 16.64
N LEU A 334 -5.73 -4.78 16.09
CA LEU A 334 -6.69 -5.79 16.52
C LEU A 334 -5.90 -7.04 16.94
N TYR A 335 -5.39 -7.02 18.17
CA TYR A 335 -4.58 -8.10 18.70
C TYR A 335 -5.45 -9.29 19.09
N GLY A 336 -5.05 -10.47 18.65
CA GLY A 336 -5.79 -11.69 18.88
C GLY A 336 -5.05 -12.92 18.38
N LYS A 337 -5.75 -14.05 18.34
CA LYS A 337 -5.22 -15.33 17.88
C LYS A 337 -5.90 -15.75 16.58
N LYS A 338 -5.15 -16.39 15.69
CA LYS A 338 -5.72 -17.00 14.49
C LYS A 338 -6.66 -18.15 14.87
N ALA A 339 -7.71 -18.36 14.08
CA ALA A 339 -8.68 -19.42 14.26
C ALA A 339 -8.08 -20.82 14.01
#